data_AF-A0A7Z2PQ98-F1
#
_entry.id   AF-A0A7Z2PQ98-F1
#
_cell.length_a   1.000
_cell.length_b   1.000
_cell.length_c   1.000
_cell.angle_alpha   90.00
_cell.angle_beta   90.00
_cell.angle_gamma   90.00
#
_symmetry.space_group_name_H-M   'P 1'
#
loop_
_entity.id
_entity.type
_entity.pdbx_description
1 polymer ?
#
loop_
_entity_poly.entity_id
_entity_poly.type
_entity_poly.pdbx_seq_one_letter_code
_entity_poly.pdbx_strand_id
1 'polypeptide(L)'
;MTVQEKPYPTVSRMVDIFGDWLKHRRELREMREMDAANFGQIASDLRMSSADLEALVRQGPHAADELPKMLTALGIDQESLSRTEPLVLRDMERVCSMCIHKRQCDKDLAAGMAAAHYEQYCGNADTIDGLGPRVIS
;
A
#
# COMPACT_ATOMS: atom_id res chain seq x y z
N MET A 1 4.14 21.49 -34.68
CA MET A 1 3.50 21.66 -33.36
C MET A 1 4.11 20.61 -32.45
N THR A 2 5.00 21.00 -31.54
CA THR A 2 5.67 20.09 -30.63
C THR A 2 4.91 20.05 -29.31
N VAL A 3 4.38 18.88 -28.96
CA VAL A 3 3.78 18.62 -27.65
C VAL A 3 4.92 18.59 -26.63
N GLN A 4 4.97 19.60 -25.76
CA GLN A 4 5.84 19.58 -24.57
C GLN A 4 5.20 18.66 -23.54
N GLU A 5 5.74 17.46 -23.38
CA GLU A 5 5.50 16.63 -22.19
C GLU A 5 6.24 17.25 -21.00
N LYS A 6 5.49 17.88 -20.09
CA LYS A 6 6.05 18.35 -18.81
C LYS A 6 6.10 17.17 -17.83
N PRO A 7 7.26 16.80 -17.28
CA PRO A 7 7.34 15.76 -16.26
C PRO A 7 6.75 16.32 -14.96
N TYR A 8 5.68 15.72 -14.46
CA TYR A 8 4.95 16.20 -13.28
C TYR A 8 5.80 16.06 -12.00
N PRO A 9 6.40 17.15 -11.47
CA PRO A 9 7.32 17.07 -10.32
C PRO A 9 6.57 16.83 -9.00
N THR A 10 5.29 17.18 -8.96
CA THR A 10 4.45 17.14 -7.77
C THR A 10 4.07 15.71 -7.39
N VAL A 11 3.85 14.83 -8.38
CA VAL A 11 3.48 13.43 -8.14
C VAL A 11 4.66 12.66 -7.53
N SER A 12 5.89 12.86 -8.04
CA SER A 12 7.10 12.25 -7.47
C SER A 12 7.30 12.66 -6.01
N ARG A 13 7.05 13.94 -5.68
CA ARG A 13 7.19 14.44 -4.31
C ARG A 13 6.14 13.86 -3.36
N MET A 14 4.89 13.72 -3.82
CA MET A 14 3.78 13.13 -3.05
C MET A 14 4.03 11.66 -2.74
N VAL A 15 4.58 10.95 -3.72
CA VAL A 15 5.02 9.57 -3.57
C VAL A 15 6.06 9.48 -2.47
N ASP A 16 7.15 10.24 -2.57
CA ASP A 16 8.28 10.16 -1.65
C ASP A 16 7.84 10.43 -0.22
N ILE A 17 6.97 11.42 -0.02
CA ILE A 17 6.36 11.72 1.28
C ILE A 17 5.54 10.52 1.81
N PHE A 18 4.75 9.85 0.99
CA PHE A 18 3.96 8.69 1.44
C PHE A 18 4.82 7.47 1.75
N GLY A 19 5.87 7.23 0.96
CA GLY A 19 6.83 6.16 1.23
C GLY A 19 7.70 6.42 2.44
N ASP A 20 8.14 7.66 2.61
CA ASP A 20 8.86 8.09 3.80
C ASP A 20 7.94 8.01 5.01
N TRP A 21 6.68 8.44 4.93
CA TRP A 21 5.70 8.25 6.00
C TRP A 21 5.48 6.76 6.34
N LEU A 22 5.36 5.86 5.36
CA LEU A 22 5.25 4.41 5.56
C LEU A 22 6.52 3.79 6.17
N LYS A 23 7.71 4.28 5.77
CA LYS A 23 9.00 3.86 6.35
C LYS A 23 9.15 4.36 7.78
N HIS A 24 8.96 5.66 8.01
CA HIS A 24 8.99 6.27 9.32
C HIS A 24 7.96 5.59 10.25
N ARG A 25 6.75 5.22 9.76
CA ARG A 25 5.74 4.44 10.52
C ARG A 25 6.24 3.13 11.11
N ARG A 26 7.12 2.40 10.43
CA ARG A 26 7.77 1.19 11.00
C ARG A 26 8.67 1.54 12.19
N GLU A 27 9.19 2.75 12.24
CA GLU A 27 10.05 3.32 13.28
C GLU A 27 9.26 4.10 14.36
N LEU A 28 7.99 4.49 14.11
CA LEU A 28 7.11 5.27 15.01
C LEU A 28 6.64 4.53 16.30
N ARG A 29 7.41 3.59 16.85
CA ARG A 29 7.24 3.27 18.28
C ARG A 29 7.63 4.46 19.17
N GLU A 30 8.32 5.46 18.60
CA GLU A 30 8.92 6.59 19.32
C GLU A 30 8.26 7.97 19.08
N MET A 31 7.49 8.21 18.00
CA MET A 31 6.95 9.56 17.69
C MET A 31 5.45 9.70 18.01
N ARG A 32 5.07 9.53 19.28
CA ARG A 32 3.69 9.79 19.76
C ARG A 32 3.35 11.28 19.89
N GLU A 33 4.18 12.17 19.33
CA GLU A 33 4.12 13.63 19.51
C GLU A 33 4.02 14.39 18.17
N MET A 34 3.34 13.84 17.16
CA MET A 34 2.99 14.66 15.99
C MET A 34 1.82 15.58 16.34
N ASP A 35 2.08 16.88 16.36
CA ASP A 35 1.08 17.94 16.53
C ASP A 35 0.00 17.90 15.44
N ALA A 36 -1.21 18.36 15.76
CA ALA A 36 -2.40 18.32 14.90
C ALA A 36 -2.19 19.09 13.58
N ALA A 37 -1.36 20.13 13.57
CA ALA A 37 -1.00 20.89 12.37
C ALA A 37 -0.19 20.04 11.37
N ASN A 38 0.79 19.27 11.85
CA ASN A 38 1.54 18.32 11.03
C ASN A 38 0.62 17.21 10.51
N PHE A 39 -0.30 16.73 11.34
CA PHE A 39 -1.25 15.69 10.95
C PHE A 39 -2.19 16.14 9.81
N GLY A 40 -2.72 17.37 9.91
CA GLY A 40 -3.56 17.96 8.87
C GLY A 40 -2.82 18.20 7.55
N GLN A 41 -1.56 18.64 7.63
CA GLN A 41 -0.71 18.81 6.44
C GLN A 41 -0.45 17.47 5.74
N ILE A 42 -0.10 16.43 6.49
CA ILE A 42 0.09 15.08 5.95
C ILE A 42 -1.20 14.56 5.30
N ALA A 43 -2.36 14.71 5.94
CA ALA A 43 -3.64 14.27 5.37
C ALA A 43 -3.92 14.95 4.02
N SER A 44 -3.73 16.28 3.97
CA SER A 44 -3.88 17.06 2.74
C SER A 44 -2.90 16.62 1.65
N ASP A 45 -1.64 16.40 2.01
CA ASP A 45 -0.59 15.97 1.08
C ASP A 45 -0.89 14.58 0.49
N LEU A 46 -1.49 13.70 1.29
CA LEU A 46 -1.93 12.37 0.88
C LEU A 46 -3.30 12.36 0.18
N ARG A 47 -3.96 13.51 0.00
CA ARG A 47 -5.33 13.62 -0.52
C ARG A 47 -6.33 12.78 0.28
N MET A 48 -6.09 12.60 1.57
CA MET A 48 -6.95 11.83 2.47
C MET A 48 -7.71 12.76 3.40
N SER A 49 -8.87 12.32 3.88
CA SER A 49 -9.47 12.99 5.02
C SER A 49 -8.61 12.77 6.26
N SER A 50 -8.63 13.70 7.21
CA SER A 50 -7.96 13.51 8.50
C SER A 50 -8.50 12.28 9.24
N ALA A 51 -9.79 11.93 9.04
CA ALA A 51 -10.40 10.74 9.60
C ALA A 51 -9.84 9.44 8.99
N ASP A 52 -9.59 9.39 7.68
CA ASP A 52 -8.98 8.23 7.03
C ASP A 52 -7.51 8.07 7.45
N LEU A 53 -6.78 9.20 7.58
CA LEU A 53 -5.42 9.18 8.08
C LEU A 53 -5.38 8.71 9.56
N GLU A 54 -6.33 9.14 10.38
CA GLU A 54 -6.46 8.69 11.77
C GLU A 54 -6.80 7.21 11.86
N ALA A 55 -7.75 6.73 11.05
CA ALA A 55 -8.10 5.32 10.96
C ALA A 55 -6.87 4.48 10.56
N LEU A 56 -6.11 4.94 9.57
CA LEU A 56 -4.84 4.32 9.18
C LEU A 56 -3.85 4.27 10.33
N VAL A 57 -3.64 5.38 11.05
CA VAL A 57 -2.70 5.43 12.19
C VAL A 57 -3.13 4.49 13.32
N ARG A 58 -4.43 4.41 13.64
CA ARG A 58 -4.97 3.51 14.67
C ARG A 58 -4.71 2.03 14.39
N GLN A 59 -4.58 1.63 13.12
CA GLN A 59 -4.27 0.24 12.77
C GLN A 59 -2.81 -0.15 13.07
N GLY A 60 -1.90 0.83 13.27
CA GLY A 60 -0.52 0.56 13.70
C GLY A 60 0.41 0.01 12.59
N PRO A 61 1.73 -0.08 12.83
CA PRO A 61 2.72 -0.41 11.79
C PRO A 61 2.53 -1.76 11.11
N HIS A 62 1.79 -2.67 11.74
CA HIS A 62 1.51 -4.02 11.26
C HIS A 62 0.25 -4.13 10.39
N ALA A 63 -0.37 -3.00 10.07
CA ALA A 63 -1.65 -2.96 9.39
C ALA A 63 -1.62 -3.58 7.99
N ALA A 64 -0.47 -3.78 7.34
CA ALA A 64 -0.39 -4.37 6.01
C ALA A 64 0.47 -5.66 5.97
N ASP A 65 0.70 -6.30 7.13
CA ASP A 65 1.60 -7.46 7.25
C ASP A 65 1.15 -8.68 6.44
N GLU A 66 -0.10 -8.74 6.00
CA GLU A 66 -0.62 -9.77 5.11
C GLU A 66 -0.20 -9.56 3.66
N LEU A 67 0.09 -8.33 3.24
CA LEU A 67 0.41 -8.04 1.83
C LEU A 67 1.68 -8.77 1.36
N PRO A 68 2.84 -8.72 2.07
CA PRO A 68 4.03 -9.47 1.67
C PRO A 68 3.78 -10.98 1.58
N LYS A 69 2.97 -11.53 2.49
CA LYS A 69 2.60 -12.95 2.51
C LYS A 69 1.74 -13.31 1.31
N MET A 70 0.78 -12.46 0.96
CA MET A 70 -0.08 -12.62 -0.20
C MET A 70 0.73 -12.60 -1.50
N LEU A 71 1.60 -11.60 -1.68
CA LEU A 71 2.48 -11.52 -2.85
C LEU A 71 3.34 -12.79 -2.97
N THR A 72 3.92 -13.25 -1.86
CA THR A 72 4.71 -14.48 -1.81
C THR A 72 3.88 -15.71 -2.18
N ALA A 73 2.66 -15.84 -1.65
CA ALA A 73 1.76 -16.96 -1.96
C ALA A 73 1.36 -17.02 -3.44
N LEU A 74 1.42 -15.88 -4.14
CA LEU A 74 1.12 -15.73 -5.56
C LEU A 74 2.38 -15.72 -6.44
N GLY A 75 3.58 -15.91 -5.85
CA GLY A 75 4.84 -15.92 -6.60
C GLY A 75 5.31 -14.55 -7.07
N ILE A 76 4.77 -13.46 -6.53
CA ILE A 76 5.19 -12.09 -6.83
C ILE A 76 6.32 -11.69 -5.87
N ASP A 77 7.49 -11.37 -6.42
CA ASP A 77 8.62 -10.86 -5.64
C ASP A 77 8.40 -9.38 -5.26
N GLN A 78 8.13 -9.14 -3.98
CA GLN A 78 7.95 -7.79 -3.44
C GLN A 78 9.21 -6.93 -3.60
N GLU A 79 10.40 -7.51 -3.54
CA GLU A 79 11.64 -6.73 -3.66
C GLU A 79 11.80 -6.19 -5.09
N SER A 80 11.56 -7.05 -6.09
CA SER A 80 11.46 -6.62 -7.49
C SER A 80 10.37 -5.57 -7.70
N LEU A 81 9.17 -5.77 -7.13
CA LEU A 81 8.07 -4.80 -7.22
C LEU A 81 8.44 -3.45 -6.60
N SER A 82 9.13 -3.44 -5.46
CA SER A 82 9.57 -2.21 -4.79
C SER A 82 10.56 -1.40 -5.61
N ARG A 83 11.37 -2.06 -6.46
CA ARG A 83 12.33 -1.41 -7.35
C ARG A 83 11.70 -0.92 -8.65
N THR A 84 10.77 -1.70 -9.21
CA THR A 84 10.20 -1.47 -10.54
C THR A 84 8.97 -0.59 -10.49
N GLU A 85 8.08 -0.82 -9.53
CA GLU A 85 6.81 -0.11 -9.39
C GLU A 85 6.56 0.32 -7.91
N PRO A 86 7.46 1.16 -7.33
CA PRO A 86 7.36 1.58 -5.93
C PRO A 86 6.03 2.27 -5.59
N LEU A 87 5.38 2.90 -6.57
CA LEU A 87 4.10 3.59 -6.38
C LEU A 87 2.96 2.60 -6.20
N VAL A 88 2.98 1.54 -7.01
CA VAL A 88 1.99 0.47 -6.99
C VAL A 88 2.09 -0.25 -5.65
N LEU A 89 3.29 -0.62 -5.23
CA LEU A 89 3.49 -1.27 -3.93
C LEU A 89 2.98 -0.40 -2.75
N ARG A 90 3.25 0.91 -2.77
CA ARG A 90 2.76 1.83 -1.73
C ARG A 90 1.24 1.91 -1.72
N ASP A 91 0.59 2.02 -2.88
CA ASP A 91 -0.87 2.02 -2.93
C ASP A 91 -1.46 0.68 -2.46
N MET A 92 -0.82 -0.43 -2.82
CA MET A 92 -1.22 -1.75 -2.33
C MET A 92 -1.12 -1.87 -0.80
N GLU A 93 -0.06 -1.32 -0.19
CA GLU A 93 0.09 -1.25 1.28
C GLU A 93 -1.04 -0.43 1.90
N ARG A 94 -1.41 0.71 1.30
CA ARG A 94 -2.54 1.55 1.72
C ARG A 94 -3.86 0.76 1.68
N VAL A 95 -4.17 0.15 0.54
CA VAL A 95 -5.40 -0.65 0.36
C VAL A 95 -5.44 -1.83 1.32
N CYS A 96 -4.32 -2.54 1.49
CA CYS A 96 -4.22 -3.66 2.41
C CYS A 96 -4.46 -3.23 3.86
N SER A 97 -3.90 -2.09 4.28
CA SER A 97 -4.09 -1.59 5.64
C SER A 97 -5.55 -1.36 5.99
N MET A 98 -6.33 -0.78 5.09
CA MET A 98 -7.75 -0.50 5.29
C MET A 98 -8.67 -1.71 5.05
N CYS A 99 -8.12 -2.88 4.69
CA CYS A 99 -8.92 -4.06 4.35
C CYS A 99 -9.70 -4.59 5.57
N ILE A 100 -11.02 -4.76 5.43
CA ILE A 100 -11.88 -5.32 6.47
C ILE A 100 -11.85 -6.86 6.52
N HIS A 101 -11.29 -7.51 5.49
CA HIS A 101 -11.26 -8.96 5.34
C HIS A 101 -9.97 -9.62 5.86
N LYS A 102 -9.16 -8.93 6.67
CA LYS A 102 -7.87 -9.45 7.18
C LYS A 102 -7.97 -10.82 7.85
N ARG A 103 -8.99 -11.04 8.67
CA ARG A 103 -9.22 -12.34 9.32
C ARG A 103 -9.43 -13.47 8.32
N GLN A 104 -10.07 -13.20 7.19
CA GLN A 104 -10.23 -14.20 6.13
C GLN A 104 -8.90 -14.41 5.40
N CYS A 105 -8.21 -13.32 5.07
CA CYS A 105 -6.88 -13.35 4.45
C CYS A 105 -5.89 -14.21 5.25
N ASP A 106 -5.79 -13.99 6.56
CA ASP A 106 -4.90 -14.74 7.44
C ASP A 106 -5.23 -16.23 7.46
N LYS A 107 -6.52 -16.59 7.46
CA LYS A 107 -6.95 -17.99 7.43
C LYS A 107 -6.56 -18.68 6.13
N ASP A 108 -6.82 -18.03 4.99
CA ASP A 108 -6.49 -18.58 3.69
C ASP A 108 -4.97 -18.65 3.47
N LEU A 109 -4.22 -17.66 3.96
CA LEU A 109 -2.75 -17.70 3.98
C LEU A 109 -2.23 -18.86 4.84
N ALA A 110 -2.75 -19.03 6.06
CA ALA A 110 -2.35 -20.11 6.95
C ALA A 110 -2.71 -21.51 6.40
N ALA A 111 -3.80 -21.61 5.64
CA ALA A 111 -4.23 -22.84 5.00
C ALA A 111 -3.58 -23.11 3.64
N GLY A 112 -2.77 -22.18 3.12
CA GLY A 112 -2.20 -22.28 1.76
C GLY A 112 -3.24 -22.15 0.65
N MET A 113 -4.42 -21.59 0.94
CA MET A 113 -5.54 -21.41 0.01
C MET A 113 -5.65 -19.98 -0.53
N ALA A 114 -4.80 -19.06 -0.08
CA ALA A 114 -4.83 -17.65 -0.48
C ALA A 114 -4.84 -17.48 -2.01
N ALA A 115 -3.99 -18.22 -2.73
CA ALA A 115 -3.92 -18.16 -4.19
C ALA A 115 -5.23 -18.55 -4.90
N ALA A 116 -6.06 -19.38 -4.29
CA ALA A 116 -7.34 -19.80 -4.87
C ALA A 116 -8.49 -18.84 -4.53
N HIS A 117 -8.39 -18.06 -3.45
CA HIS A 117 -9.53 -17.34 -2.87
C HIS A 117 -9.36 -15.83 -2.79
N TYR A 118 -8.15 -15.28 -2.97
CA TYR A 118 -7.90 -13.86 -2.71
C TYR A 118 -8.80 -12.92 -3.52
N GLU A 119 -9.14 -13.26 -4.77
CA GLU A 119 -10.04 -12.48 -5.64
C GLU A 119 -11.40 -12.19 -4.98
N GLN A 120 -11.84 -13.03 -4.04
CA GLN A 120 -13.15 -12.91 -3.40
C GLN A 120 -13.18 -11.83 -2.30
N TYR A 121 -12.04 -11.39 -1.78
CA TYR A 121 -11.99 -10.51 -0.61
C TYR A 121 -10.86 -9.48 -0.62
N CYS A 122 -9.81 -9.67 -1.43
CA CYS A 122 -8.63 -8.83 -1.41
C CYS A 122 -8.91 -7.55 -2.21
N GLY A 123 -8.87 -6.39 -1.54
CA GLY A 123 -9.00 -5.10 -2.23
C GLY A 123 -7.88 -4.80 -3.24
N ASN A 124 -6.79 -5.58 -3.23
CA ASN A 124 -5.70 -5.49 -4.20
C ASN A 124 -5.80 -6.51 -5.34
N ALA A 125 -6.88 -7.30 -5.44
CA ALA A 125 -6.99 -8.39 -6.41
C ALA A 125 -6.72 -7.92 -7.85
N ASP A 126 -7.44 -6.90 -8.33
CA ASP A 126 -7.26 -6.37 -9.69
C ASP A 126 -5.81 -5.91 -9.97
N THR A 127 -5.17 -5.26 -9.00
CA THR A 127 -3.77 -4.82 -9.11
C THR A 127 -2.83 -6.02 -9.19
N ILE A 128 -3.03 -7.02 -8.32
CA ILE A 128 -2.25 -8.26 -8.29
C ILE A 128 -2.35 -9.00 -9.63
N ASP A 129 -3.55 -9.11 -10.19
CA ASP A 129 -3.77 -9.79 -11.48
C ASP A 129 -3.04 -9.08 -12.62
N GLY A 130 -2.97 -7.75 -12.56
CA GLY A 130 -2.20 -6.93 -13.50
C GLY A 130 -0.68 -7.06 -13.39
N LEU A 131 -0.17 -7.52 -12.24
CA LEU A 131 1.27 -7.76 -12.00
C LEU A 131 1.73 -9.15 -12.42
N GLY A 132 0.79 -10.11 -12.54
CA GLY A 132 1.09 -11.46 -13.02
C GLY A 132 1.72 -11.45 -14.42
N PRO A 133 2.42 -12.53 -14.83
CA PRO A 133 2.95 -12.62 -16.18
C PRO A 133 1.81 -12.38 -17.16
N ARG A 134 1.91 -11.30 -17.95
CA ARG A 134 1.01 -11.02 -19.07
C ARG A 134 1.06 -12.26 -19.97
N VAL A 135 0.08 -13.14 -19.85
CA VAL A 135 -0.18 -14.12 -20.89
C VAL A 135 -0.75 -13.29 -22.03
N ILE A 136 0.16 -12.80 -22.88
CA ILE A 136 -0.18 -12.26 -24.18
C ILE A 136 -0.78 -13.44 -24.93
N SER A 137 -2.11 -13.48 -25.01
CA SER A 137 -2.80 -14.37 -25.93
C SER A 137 -2.76 -13.82 -27.34
#